data_AF-A0AAN9A464-F1
#
_entry.id   AF-A0AAN9A464-F1
#
_cell.length_a   1.000
_cell.length_b   1.000
_cell.length_c   1.000
_cell.angle_alpha   90.00
_cell.angle_beta   90.00
_cell.angle_gamma   90.00
#
_symmetry.space_group_name_H-M   'P 1'
#
loop_
_entity.id
_entity.type
_entity.pdbx_description
1 polymer ?
#
loop_
_entity_poly.entity_id
_entity_poly.type
_entity_poly.pdbx_seq_one_letter_code
_entity_poly.pdbx_strand_id
1 'polypeptide(L)'
;MRSLEGGGGAGLGMGMGVPTGLAAMGDPRPPLLAASYSTGAPTGPPSAAHSLLARPLLHPLQPPPAKKLRMDDPAMTFKTDGEDPTGLASEISELQKENASMEGHVTKLRHDVSSMEAALKAEQKEVAGAGERGAQLTEYYESLRNNVMSLLEHVKLPGGGGTVNNDRIGHDNFDSYLSKIHSLCTENYCDDNRPLYDSVRSALHDFTVPPTPI
;
A
#
# COMPACT_ATOMS: atom_id res chain seq x y z
N MET A 1 -1.73 59.09 -55.93
CA MET A 1 -2.80 58.80 -56.92
C MET A 1 -2.84 57.28 -57.06
N ARG A 2 -3.72 56.62 -56.32
CA ARG A 2 -5.09 56.15 -56.69
C ARG A 2 -5.09 54.96 -57.66
N SER A 3 -5.82 53.92 -57.21
CA SER A 3 -6.57 52.90 -57.97
C SER A 3 -5.86 51.57 -58.26
N LEU A 4 -6.49 50.37 -58.19
CA LEU A 4 -7.84 49.91 -57.80
C LEU A 4 -7.81 48.36 -57.67
N GLU A 5 -8.67 47.86 -56.76
CA GLU A 5 -9.57 46.68 -56.83
C GLU A 5 -9.13 45.19 -56.96
N GLY A 6 -9.90 44.39 -56.18
CA GLY A 6 -10.43 43.06 -56.53
C GLY A 6 -9.81 41.92 -55.70
N GLY A 7 -10.49 41.13 -54.85
CA GLY A 7 -11.93 40.86 -54.68
C GLY A 7 -12.17 39.34 -54.77
N GLY A 8 -12.77 38.72 -53.75
CA GLY A 8 -13.51 37.46 -53.89
C GLY A 8 -13.23 36.32 -52.90
N GLY A 9 -14.23 36.00 -52.04
CA GLY A 9 -14.87 34.69 -52.13
C GLY A 9 -14.78 33.69 -50.96
N ALA A 10 -15.86 33.65 -50.19
CA ALA A 10 -16.61 32.46 -49.72
C ALA A 10 -16.07 31.53 -48.60
N GLY A 11 -16.97 31.19 -47.66
CA GLY A 11 -16.80 30.04 -46.76
C GLY A 11 -17.72 30.04 -45.54
N LEU A 12 -19.03 29.90 -45.75
CA LEU A 12 -20.03 29.65 -44.70
C LEU A 12 -19.84 28.24 -44.11
N GLY A 13 -19.85 28.12 -42.77
CA GLY A 13 -19.83 26.84 -42.06
C GLY A 13 -20.67 26.90 -40.79
N MET A 14 -21.97 26.60 -40.93
CA MET A 14 -22.88 26.32 -39.82
C MET A 14 -22.54 24.95 -39.22
N GLY A 15 -22.29 24.88 -37.91
CA GLY A 15 -22.12 23.65 -37.15
C GLY A 15 -23.06 23.63 -35.95
N MET A 16 -24.18 22.94 -36.11
CA MET A 16 -25.19 22.64 -35.09
C MET A 16 -24.73 21.51 -34.15
N GLY A 17 -24.99 21.68 -32.84
CA GLY A 17 -25.43 20.64 -31.90
C GLY A 17 -24.47 19.48 -31.56
N VAL A 18 -24.17 19.28 -30.27
CA VAL A 18 -24.84 18.28 -29.39
C VAL A 18 -24.45 18.61 -27.93
N PRO A 19 -25.38 18.79 -26.98
CA PRO A 19 -25.08 18.70 -25.56
C PRO A 19 -25.09 17.22 -25.14
N THR A 20 -23.92 16.68 -24.80
CA THR A 20 -23.80 15.32 -24.25
C THR A 20 -24.37 15.31 -22.83
N GLY A 21 -25.59 14.80 -22.69
CA GLY A 21 -26.15 14.42 -21.40
C GLY A 21 -25.41 13.19 -20.88
N LEU A 22 -24.74 13.34 -19.73
CA LEU A 22 -24.25 12.21 -18.94
C LEU A 22 -25.12 12.12 -17.69
N ALA A 23 -26.18 11.32 -17.78
CA ALA A 23 -26.91 10.83 -16.62
C ALA A 23 -26.08 9.70 -16.00
N ALA A 24 -25.42 9.98 -14.88
CA ALA A 24 -24.88 8.95 -13.99
C ALA A 24 -25.72 8.95 -12.71
N MET A 25 -26.53 7.91 -12.55
CA MET A 25 -27.08 7.53 -11.25
C MET A 25 -25.93 7.30 -10.28
N GLY A 26 -25.93 8.02 -9.17
CA GLY A 26 -25.08 7.75 -8.01
C GLY A 26 -25.89 8.01 -6.76
N ASP A 27 -26.07 6.95 -5.96
CA ASP A 27 -26.78 6.95 -4.68
C ASP A 27 -26.33 8.04 -3.69
N PRO A 28 -27.22 8.47 -2.77
CA PRO A 28 -26.92 9.49 -1.78
C PRO A 28 -26.03 8.94 -0.65
N ARG A 29 -24.81 9.46 -0.55
CA ARG A 29 -23.97 9.36 0.65
C ARG A 29 -24.58 10.15 1.82
N PRO A 30 -24.71 9.60 3.03
CA PRO A 30 -25.07 10.38 4.21
C PRO A 30 -23.90 11.28 4.67
N PRO A 31 -24.19 12.46 5.26
CA PRO A 31 -23.17 13.42 5.67
C PRO A 31 -22.44 12.96 6.93
N LEU A 32 -21.11 13.04 6.91
CA LEU A 32 -20.27 12.89 8.09
C LEU A 32 -20.47 14.10 9.01
N LEU A 33 -20.88 13.84 10.25
CA LEU A 33 -20.94 14.82 11.32
C LEU A 33 -19.53 15.33 11.62
N ALA A 34 -19.31 16.61 11.30
CA ALA A 34 -18.24 17.39 11.87
C ALA A 34 -18.54 17.67 13.35
N ALA A 35 -17.71 17.16 14.24
CA ALA A 35 -17.63 17.63 15.62
C ALA A 35 -16.20 18.10 15.89
N SER A 36 -16.07 19.42 15.91
CA SER A 36 -14.89 20.16 16.32
C SER A 36 -14.90 20.41 17.84
N TYR A 37 -13.86 19.95 18.53
CA TYR A 37 -13.27 20.56 19.74
C TYR A 37 -11.78 20.13 19.73
N SER A 38 -10.80 21.01 19.49
CA SER A 38 -10.28 22.12 20.28
C SER A 38 -9.74 21.70 21.66
N THR A 39 -8.42 21.51 21.77
CA THR A 39 -7.46 22.31 22.56
C THR A 39 -6.17 21.50 22.80
N GLY A 40 -5.01 22.18 22.76
CA GLY A 40 -3.70 21.54 22.57
C GLY A 40 -2.81 21.33 23.80
N ALA A 41 -1.76 20.53 23.53
CA ALA A 41 -0.43 20.41 24.16
C ALA A 41 -0.33 19.85 25.62
N PRO A 42 0.84 19.31 26.08
CA PRO A 42 2.16 19.14 25.44
C PRO A 42 2.77 17.71 25.53
N THR A 43 3.94 17.57 24.92
CA THR A 43 4.86 16.43 24.82
C THR A 43 5.44 15.92 26.14
N GLY A 44 5.48 14.59 26.31
CA GLY A 44 6.24 13.88 27.35
C GLY A 44 6.64 12.46 26.88
N PRO A 45 7.72 11.86 27.41
CA PRO A 45 8.36 10.67 26.82
C PRO A 45 7.60 9.36 27.12
N PRO A 46 7.79 8.29 26.32
CA PRO A 46 7.12 7.01 26.55
C PRO A 46 7.78 6.28 27.72
N SER A 47 7.05 6.18 28.84
CA SER A 47 7.45 5.36 29.99
C SER A 47 7.06 3.90 29.75
N ALA A 48 8.07 3.05 29.62
CA ALA A 48 7.96 1.61 29.60
C ALA A 48 7.50 1.10 30.98
N ALA A 49 6.34 0.44 31.03
CA ALA A 49 6.03 -0.55 32.05
C ALA A 49 4.88 -1.44 31.55
N HIS A 50 5.26 -2.55 30.91
CA HIS A 50 4.40 -3.72 30.78
C HIS A 50 4.04 -4.21 32.19
N SER A 51 2.83 -3.94 32.65
CA SER A 51 2.24 -4.69 33.76
C SER A 51 1.34 -5.77 33.17
N LEU A 52 1.85 -6.99 33.27
CA LEU A 52 1.26 -8.26 32.89
C LEU A 52 -0.20 -8.32 33.39
N LEU A 53 -1.15 -8.29 32.46
CA LEU A 53 -2.50 -8.79 32.69
C LEU A 53 -2.39 -10.28 32.99
N ALA A 54 -2.26 -10.60 34.27
CA ALA A 54 -2.34 -11.94 34.79
C ALA A 54 -3.70 -12.52 34.39
N ARG A 55 -3.69 -13.48 33.45
CA ARG A 55 -4.83 -14.35 33.18
C ARG A 55 -5.23 -15.01 34.51
N PRO A 56 -6.49 -14.91 34.95
CA PRO A 56 -6.93 -15.75 36.05
C PRO A 56 -6.91 -17.20 35.55
N LEU A 57 -6.07 -18.04 36.16
CA LEU A 57 -6.19 -19.48 36.01
C LEU A 57 -7.58 -19.88 36.50
N LEU A 58 -8.41 -20.35 35.59
CA LEU A 58 -9.63 -21.09 35.89
C LEU A 58 -9.22 -22.31 36.73
N HIS A 59 -9.45 -22.23 38.03
CA HIS A 59 -9.37 -23.37 38.92
C HIS A 59 -10.57 -24.28 38.58
N PRO A 60 -10.39 -25.61 38.50
CA PRO A 60 -11.52 -26.52 38.40
C PRO A 60 -12.39 -26.32 39.64
N LEU A 61 -13.68 -26.00 39.45
CA LEU A 61 -14.67 -25.95 40.52
C LEU A 61 -14.72 -27.33 41.19
N GLN A 62 -14.13 -27.44 42.37
CA GLN A 62 -14.26 -28.60 43.24
C GLN A 62 -15.73 -28.67 43.72
N PRO A 63 -16.45 -29.78 43.48
CA PRO A 63 -17.81 -29.91 43.98
C PRO A 63 -17.81 -29.91 45.52
N PRO A 64 -18.78 -29.25 46.18
CA PRO A 64 -18.84 -29.21 47.64
C PRO A 64 -19.07 -30.62 48.21
N PRO A 65 -18.62 -30.90 49.46
CA PRO A 65 -18.80 -32.20 50.08
C PRO A 65 -20.30 -32.49 50.27
N ALA A 66 -20.73 -33.65 49.76
CA ALA A 66 -22.10 -34.13 49.86
C ALA A 66 -22.54 -34.20 51.34
N LYS A 67 -23.39 -33.27 51.76
CA LYS A 67 -24.16 -33.41 52.99
C LYS A 67 -25.15 -34.55 52.74
N LYS A 68 -24.97 -35.64 53.49
CA LYS A 68 -25.85 -36.81 53.50
C LYS A 68 -27.24 -36.35 53.98
N LEU A 69 -28.08 -35.90 53.06
CA LEU A 69 -29.50 -35.66 53.30
C LEU A 69 -30.13 -37.03 53.51
N ARG A 70 -30.47 -37.28 54.77
CA ARG A 70 -31.19 -38.44 55.25
C ARG A 70 -32.54 -38.49 54.52
N MET A 71 -32.79 -39.58 53.82
CA MET A 71 -33.96 -39.81 52.99
C MET A 71 -35.10 -40.35 53.85
N ASP A 72 -35.72 -39.47 54.64
CA ASP A 72 -36.93 -39.79 55.41
C ASP A 72 -37.85 -38.56 55.38
N ASP A 73 -38.48 -38.27 54.23
CA ASP A 73 -39.63 -37.35 54.14
C ASP A 73 -40.60 -37.80 53.03
N PRO A 74 -41.92 -37.83 53.28
CA PRO A 74 -42.91 -38.43 52.38
C PRO A 74 -43.18 -37.52 51.18
N ALA A 75 -43.11 -38.11 49.98
CA ALA A 75 -43.70 -37.66 48.72
C ALA A 75 -43.99 -36.14 48.60
N MET A 76 -42.97 -35.37 48.22
CA MET A 76 -43.18 -34.13 47.48
C MET A 76 -43.81 -34.49 46.13
N THR A 77 -45.14 -34.60 46.09
CA THR A 77 -45.90 -34.48 44.86
C THR A 77 -45.66 -33.08 44.32
N PHE A 78 -44.66 -32.94 43.46
CA PHE A 78 -44.56 -31.79 42.56
C PHE A 78 -45.87 -31.75 41.77
N LYS A 79 -46.75 -30.81 42.11
CA LYS A 79 -47.84 -30.41 41.23
C LYS A 79 -47.19 -29.74 40.03
N THR A 80 -46.89 -30.54 39.01
CA THR A 80 -46.72 -30.08 37.64
C THR A 80 -48.10 -29.71 37.13
N ASP A 81 -48.58 -28.53 37.51
CA ASP A 81 -49.78 -27.93 36.93
C ASP A 81 -49.49 -27.63 35.45
N GLY A 82 -49.84 -28.58 34.58
CA GLY A 82 -50.26 -28.30 33.21
C GLY A 82 -49.20 -28.21 32.10
N GLU A 83 -47.92 -28.48 32.35
CA GLU A 83 -46.99 -28.75 31.25
C GLU A 83 -46.99 -30.25 30.97
N ASP A 84 -47.61 -30.63 29.85
CA ASP A 84 -47.65 -32.00 29.38
C ASP A 84 -46.20 -32.51 29.29
N PRO A 85 -45.79 -33.56 30.03
CA PRO A 85 -44.40 -34.02 30.08
C PRO A 85 -43.86 -34.38 28.69
N THR A 86 -44.75 -34.63 27.73
CA THR A 86 -44.42 -34.84 26.31
C THR A 86 -44.05 -33.54 25.57
N GLY A 87 -44.65 -32.40 25.92
CA GLY A 87 -44.35 -31.09 25.34
C GLY A 87 -42.97 -30.56 25.74
N LEU A 88 -42.65 -30.63 27.04
CA LEU A 88 -41.32 -30.27 27.54
C LEU A 88 -40.22 -31.17 26.96
N ALA A 89 -40.50 -32.46 26.80
CA ALA A 89 -39.56 -33.39 26.16
C ALA A 89 -39.30 -33.02 24.68
N SER A 90 -40.34 -32.55 23.97
CA SER A 90 -40.20 -32.05 22.59
C SER A 90 -39.36 -30.79 22.53
N GLU A 91 -39.61 -29.82 23.41
CA GLU A 91 -38.85 -28.56 23.48
C GLU A 91 -37.37 -28.80 23.82
N ILE A 92 -37.08 -29.69 24.77
CA ILE A 92 -35.70 -30.09 25.10
C ILE A 92 -35.00 -30.70 23.87
N SER A 93 -35.71 -31.52 23.09
CA SER A 93 -35.18 -32.14 21.88
C SER A 93 -34.88 -31.10 20.78
N GLU A 94 -35.76 -30.12 20.61
CA GLU A 94 -35.56 -29.02 19.68
C GLU A 94 -34.37 -28.14 20.08
N LEU A 95 -34.28 -27.76 21.36
CA LEU A 95 -33.16 -26.98 21.90
C LEU A 95 -31.82 -27.73 21.77
N GLN A 96 -31.79 -29.04 22.00
CA GLN A 96 -30.58 -29.85 21.83
C GLN A 96 -30.14 -29.89 20.36
N LYS A 97 -31.08 -29.98 19.43
CA LYS A 97 -30.80 -29.94 17.99
C LYS A 97 -30.25 -28.57 17.57
N GLU A 98 -30.84 -27.48 18.05
CA GLU A 98 -30.35 -26.12 17.79
C GLU A 98 -28.95 -25.92 18.38
N ASN A 99 -28.71 -26.39 19.61
CA ASN A 99 -27.42 -26.28 20.27
C ASN A 99 -26.32 -27.06 19.53
N ALA A 100 -26.61 -28.29 19.09
CA ALA A 100 -25.69 -29.06 18.23
C ALA A 100 -25.38 -28.33 16.90
N SER A 101 -26.38 -27.67 16.32
CA SER A 101 -26.18 -26.85 15.11
C SER A 101 -25.28 -25.64 15.39
N MET A 102 -25.50 -24.93 16.50
CA MET A 102 -24.69 -23.79 16.91
C MET A 102 -23.25 -24.19 17.25
N GLU A 103 -23.05 -25.30 17.95
CA GLU A 103 -21.71 -25.86 18.21
C GLU A 103 -20.97 -26.17 16.91
N GLY A 104 -21.67 -26.66 15.89
CA GLY A 104 -21.13 -26.86 14.55
C GLY A 104 -20.71 -25.54 13.89
N HIS A 105 -21.56 -24.51 13.96
CA HIS A 105 -21.23 -23.17 13.45
C HIS A 105 -20.02 -22.56 14.16
N VAL A 106 -19.96 -22.66 15.48
CA VAL A 106 -18.82 -22.19 16.28
C VAL A 106 -17.55 -22.94 15.89
N THR A 107 -17.61 -24.26 15.71
CA THR A 107 -16.46 -25.06 15.27
C THR A 107 -15.94 -24.60 13.90
N LYS A 108 -16.86 -24.35 12.96
CA LYS A 108 -16.50 -23.84 11.63
C LYS A 108 -15.88 -22.44 11.72
N LEU A 109 -16.49 -21.52 12.45
CA LEU A 109 -15.94 -20.17 12.64
C LEU A 109 -14.56 -20.20 13.28
N ARG A 110 -14.31 -21.09 14.25
CA ARG A 110 -12.98 -21.25 14.86
C ARG A 110 -11.94 -21.72 13.85
N HIS A 111 -12.31 -22.62 12.94
CA HIS A 111 -11.44 -23.03 11.84
C HIS A 111 -11.16 -21.86 10.88
N ASP A 112 -12.21 -21.12 10.49
CA ASP A 112 -12.09 -19.98 9.58
C ASP A 112 -11.20 -18.88 10.19
N VAL A 113 -11.38 -18.55 11.47
CA VAL A 113 -10.51 -17.61 12.22
C VAL A 113 -9.07 -18.09 12.22
N SER A 114 -8.82 -19.37 12.52
CA SER A 114 -7.45 -19.91 12.54
C SER A 114 -6.79 -19.85 11.16
N SER A 115 -7.56 -20.12 10.09
CA SER A 115 -7.08 -20.00 8.71
C SER A 115 -6.77 -18.55 8.34
N MET A 116 -7.64 -17.61 8.72
CA MET A 116 -7.44 -16.18 8.48
C MET A 116 -6.23 -15.65 9.25
N GLU A 117 -6.03 -16.07 10.50
CA GLU A 117 -4.85 -15.71 11.30
C GLU A 117 -3.54 -16.19 10.65
N ALA A 118 -3.53 -17.42 10.11
CA ALA A 118 -2.38 -17.96 9.41
C ALA A 118 -2.08 -17.17 8.11
N ALA A 119 -3.11 -16.82 7.35
CA ALA A 119 -2.98 -16.01 6.14
C ALA A 119 -2.44 -14.60 6.45
N LEU A 120 -3.00 -13.92 7.45
CA LEU A 120 -2.54 -12.61 7.92
C LEU A 120 -1.07 -12.63 8.34
N LYS A 121 -0.65 -13.68 9.06
CA LYS A 121 0.74 -13.82 9.49
C LYS A 121 1.71 -14.01 8.31
N ALA A 122 1.27 -14.73 7.28
CA ALA A 122 2.06 -14.89 6.05
C ALA A 122 2.18 -13.55 5.29
N GLU A 123 1.06 -12.83 5.14
CA GLU A 123 1.02 -11.53 4.49
C GLU A 123 1.88 -10.50 5.24
N GLN A 124 1.82 -10.49 6.57
CA GLN A 124 2.64 -9.59 7.39
C GLN A 124 4.15 -9.84 7.20
N LYS A 125 4.56 -11.10 7.02
CA LYS A 125 5.94 -11.47 6.69
C LYS A 125 6.33 -10.97 5.29
N GLU A 126 5.43 -11.07 4.31
CA GLU A 126 5.67 -10.54 2.96
C GLU A 126 5.81 -9.03 2.95
N VAL A 127 4.94 -8.30 3.65
CA VAL A 127 5.00 -6.84 3.78
C VAL A 127 6.30 -6.40 4.45
N ALA A 128 6.72 -7.08 5.54
CA ALA A 128 7.99 -6.81 6.18
C ALA A 128 9.18 -7.05 5.23
N GLY A 129 9.18 -8.16 4.49
CA GLY A 129 10.21 -8.45 3.49
C GLY A 129 10.20 -7.47 2.32
N ALA A 130 9.04 -6.98 1.89
CA ALA A 130 8.92 -5.95 0.86
C ALA A 130 9.49 -4.60 1.33
N GLY A 131 9.23 -4.22 2.59
CA GLY A 131 9.85 -3.07 3.23
C GLY A 131 11.37 -3.16 3.27
N GLU A 132 11.91 -4.32 3.65
CA GLU A 132 13.35 -4.57 3.67
C GLU A 132 13.99 -4.45 2.27
N ARG A 133 13.38 -5.08 1.25
CA ARG A 133 13.85 -4.94 -0.14
C ARG A 133 13.78 -3.49 -0.63
N GLY A 134 12.74 -2.76 -0.25
CA GLY A 134 12.60 -1.33 -0.56
C GLY A 134 13.70 -0.48 0.08
N ALA A 135 14.07 -0.77 1.32
CA ALA A 135 15.17 -0.09 2.01
C ALA A 135 16.52 -0.37 1.33
N GLN A 136 16.81 -1.64 1.03
CA GLN A 136 18.04 -2.04 0.34
C GLN A 136 18.16 -1.37 -1.04
N LEU A 137 17.07 -1.30 -1.79
CA LEU A 137 17.05 -0.66 -3.10
C LEU A 137 17.27 0.86 -3.00
N THR A 138 16.66 1.51 -2.01
CA THR A 138 16.88 2.93 -1.72
C THR A 138 18.36 3.20 -1.44
N GLU A 139 18.98 2.41 -0.57
CA GLU A 139 20.41 2.52 -0.24
C GLU A 139 21.30 2.28 -1.47
N TYR A 140 20.96 1.30 -2.31
CA TYR A 140 21.67 1.05 -3.56
C TYR A 140 21.59 2.24 -4.52
N TYR A 141 20.41 2.84 -4.71
CA TYR A 141 20.26 4.01 -5.57
C TYR A 141 21.00 5.24 -5.02
N GLU A 142 20.99 5.45 -3.70
CA GLU A 142 21.74 6.53 -3.05
C GLU A 142 23.26 6.32 -3.22
N SER A 143 23.75 5.10 -3.01
CA SER A 143 25.16 4.75 -3.24
C SER A 143 25.57 4.95 -4.70
N LEU A 144 24.75 4.48 -5.64
CA LEU A 144 24.98 4.68 -7.07
C LEU A 144 25.02 6.17 -7.43
N ARG A 145 24.07 6.96 -6.89
CA ARG A 145 24.02 8.41 -7.06
C ARG A 145 25.33 9.05 -6.57
N ASN A 146 25.79 8.67 -5.38
CA ASN A 146 27.04 9.15 -4.79
C ASN A 146 28.25 8.81 -5.68
N ASN A 147 28.33 7.58 -6.19
CA ASN A 147 29.40 7.17 -7.11
C ASN A 147 29.41 8.02 -8.39
N VAL A 148 28.24 8.24 -9.00
CA VAL A 148 28.12 9.07 -10.21
C VAL A 148 28.45 10.53 -9.91
N MET A 149 28.04 11.07 -8.77
CA MET A 149 28.45 12.39 -8.31
C MET A 149 29.97 12.48 -8.18
N SER A 150 30.63 11.52 -7.54
CA SER A 150 32.10 11.51 -7.40
C SER A 150 32.81 11.44 -8.76
N LEU A 151 32.32 10.64 -9.70
CA LEU A 151 32.91 10.54 -11.05
C LEU A 151 32.78 11.87 -11.83
N LEU A 152 31.70 12.60 -11.61
CA LEU A 152 31.40 13.84 -12.33
C LEU A 152 31.84 15.12 -11.58
N GLU A 153 32.40 15.01 -10.37
CA GLU A 153 32.74 16.17 -9.52
C GLU A 153 33.62 17.21 -10.24
N HIS A 154 34.51 16.75 -11.13
CA HIS A 154 35.47 17.61 -11.84
C HIS A 154 35.04 17.95 -13.28
N VAL A 155 33.92 17.42 -13.76
CA VAL A 155 33.46 17.62 -15.14
C VAL A 155 32.79 18.99 -15.26
N LYS A 156 33.39 19.88 -16.06
CA LYS A 156 32.85 21.23 -16.33
C LYS A 156 32.02 21.21 -17.60
N LEU A 157 30.78 21.71 -17.53
CA LEU A 157 29.90 21.78 -18.69
C LEU A 157 30.22 23.05 -19.52
N PRO A 158 30.47 22.92 -20.84
CA PRO A 158 30.69 24.08 -21.70
C PRO A 158 29.38 24.86 -21.90
N GLY A 159 29.43 26.19 -21.73
CA GLY A 159 28.26 27.07 -21.92
C GLY A 159 27.52 27.51 -20.65
N GLY A 160 28.05 27.21 -19.45
CA GLY A 160 27.57 27.76 -18.19
C GLY A 160 27.87 29.26 -18.05
N GLY A 161 27.09 30.12 -18.72
CA GLY A 161 27.17 31.57 -18.62
C GLY A 161 27.03 32.04 -17.17
N GLY A 162 27.96 32.90 -16.74
CA GLY A 162 28.15 33.30 -15.36
C GLY A 162 26.96 34.03 -14.75
N THR A 163 26.22 33.33 -13.90
CA THR A 163 25.54 33.92 -12.75
C THR A 163 25.78 33.03 -11.54
N VAL A 164 26.72 33.50 -10.70
CA VAL A 164 26.77 33.25 -9.25
C VAL A 164 26.80 31.76 -8.83
N ASN A 165 28.03 31.24 -8.73
CA ASN A 165 28.46 30.25 -7.73
C ASN A 165 27.69 28.90 -7.69
N ASN A 166 27.89 27.91 -8.60
CA ASN A 166 27.57 26.50 -8.24
C ASN A 166 28.02 25.38 -9.23
N ASP A 167 29.23 25.42 -9.80
CA ASP A 167 29.74 24.35 -10.70
C ASP A 167 30.13 23.04 -10.00
N ARG A 168 29.90 22.93 -8.68
CA ARG A 168 30.13 21.69 -7.94
C ARG A 168 28.86 20.86 -7.94
N ILE A 169 28.97 19.62 -8.41
CA ILE A 169 27.91 18.64 -8.32
C ILE A 169 27.59 18.40 -6.83
N GLY A 170 26.35 18.61 -6.46
CA GLY A 170 25.86 18.53 -5.10
C GLY A 170 24.59 17.71 -5.04
N HIS A 171 24.21 17.29 -3.84
CA HIS A 171 23.09 16.36 -3.70
C HIS A 171 21.77 16.99 -4.18
N ASP A 172 21.59 18.29 -4.02
CA ASP A 172 20.33 18.98 -4.34
C ASP A 172 20.20 19.38 -5.82
N ASN A 173 21.31 19.41 -6.58
CA ASN A 173 21.34 19.86 -7.98
C ASN A 173 21.77 18.76 -8.97
N PHE A 174 22.12 17.56 -8.50
CA PHE A 174 22.58 16.45 -9.34
C PHE A 174 21.61 16.08 -10.47
N ASP A 175 20.30 16.02 -10.20
CA ASP A 175 19.32 15.65 -11.23
C ASP A 175 19.21 16.72 -12.32
N SER A 176 19.30 18.00 -11.94
CA SER A 176 19.38 19.11 -12.89
C SER A 176 20.68 19.09 -13.70
N TYR A 177 21.79 18.69 -13.07
CA TYR A 177 23.09 18.56 -13.72
C TYR A 177 23.11 17.39 -14.73
N LEU A 178 22.58 16.22 -14.37
CA LEU A 178 22.41 15.09 -15.29
C LEU A 178 21.51 15.46 -16.47
N SER A 179 20.44 16.20 -16.23
CA SER A 179 19.53 16.66 -17.30
C SER A 179 20.23 17.61 -18.27
N LYS A 180 21.11 18.50 -17.78
CA LYS A 180 21.97 19.35 -18.62
C LYS A 180 22.98 18.54 -19.42
N ILE A 181 23.65 17.56 -18.81
CA ILE A 181 24.54 16.63 -19.53
C ILE A 181 23.77 15.93 -20.64
N HIS A 182 22.60 15.37 -20.32
CA HIS A 182 21.77 14.65 -21.27
C HIS A 182 21.38 15.54 -22.46
N SER A 183 20.93 16.78 -22.22
CA SER A 183 20.62 17.74 -23.29
C SER A 183 21.86 18.07 -24.14
N LEU A 184 23.03 18.33 -23.54
CA LEU A 184 24.27 18.57 -24.29
C LEU A 184 24.70 17.37 -25.14
N CYS A 185 24.59 16.15 -24.60
CA CYS A 185 24.88 14.92 -25.32
C CYS A 185 23.88 14.63 -26.44
N THR A 186 22.60 14.98 -26.25
CA THR A 186 21.53 14.72 -27.21
C THR A 186 21.48 15.77 -28.32
N GLU A 187 21.72 17.04 -27.99
CA GLU A 187 21.53 18.17 -28.92
C GLU A 187 22.77 18.46 -29.77
N ASN A 188 23.99 18.41 -29.21
CA ASN A 188 25.18 18.93 -29.91
C ASN A 188 26.39 17.99 -29.97
N TYR A 189 26.53 17.01 -29.07
CA TYR A 189 27.75 16.19 -29.03
C TYR A 189 27.73 14.94 -29.92
N CYS A 190 26.56 14.53 -30.40
CA CYS A 190 26.41 13.33 -31.22
C CYS A 190 26.56 13.59 -32.73
N ASP A 191 26.36 14.82 -33.21
CA ASP A 191 26.43 15.16 -34.65
C ASP A 191 27.78 15.79 -35.06
N ASP A 192 28.27 16.79 -34.34
CA ASP A 192 29.50 17.52 -34.74
C ASP A 192 30.79 16.71 -34.57
N ASN A 193 30.86 15.88 -33.52
CA ASN A 193 32.02 14.99 -33.28
C ASN A 193 31.87 13.61 -33.93
N ARG A 194 30.70 13.32 -34.51
CA ARG A 194 30.40 12.05 -35.19
C ARG A 194 31.44 11.66 -36.24
N PRO A 195 31.92 12.58 -37.10
CA PRO A 195 32.93 12.24 -38.11
C PRO A 195 34.29 11.88 -37.49
N LEU A 196 34.63 12.48 -36.34
CA LEU A 196 35.85 12.17 -35.60
C LEU A 196 35.74 10.79 -34.95
N TYR A 197 34.60 10.50 -34.31
CA TYR A 197 34.30 9.18 -33.76
C TYR A 197 34.25 8.10 -34.85
N ASP A 198 33.65 8.36 -36.00
CA ASP A 198 33.60 7.44 -37.14
C ASP A 198 34.98 7.24 -37.77
N SER A 199 35.81 8.28 -37.84
CA SER A 199 37.21 8.15 -38.30
C SER A 199 38.03 7.29 -37.35
N VAL A 200 37.94 7.53 -36.04
CA VAL A 200 38.66 6.73 -35.03
C VAL A 200 38.14 5.29 -35.01
N ARG A 201 36.81 5.09 -35.10
CA ARG A 201 36.18 3.78 -35.17
C ARG A 201 36.60 3.00 -36.42
N SER A 202 36.65 3.66 -37.57
CA SER A 202 37.13 3.08 -38.83
C SER A 202 38.60 2.69 -38.72
N ALA A 203 39.44 3.59 -38.19
CA ALA A 203 40.86 3.30 -37.97
C ALA A 203 41.09 2.13 -36.99
N LEU A 204 40.22 1.97 -35.98
CA LEU A 204 40.28 0.86 -35.03
C LEU A 204 39.72 -0.46 -35.60
N HIS A 205 38.84 -0.41 -36.61
CA HIS A 205 38.32 -1.60 -37.29
C HIS A 205 39.42 -2.37 -38.03
N ASP A 206 40.44 -1.69 -38.55
CA ASP A 206 41.62 -2.34 -39.16
C ASP A 206 42.51 -3.09 -38.15
N PHE A 207 42.34 -2.84 -36.86
CA PHE A 207 43.05 -3.54 -35.78
C PHE A 207 42.23 -4.70 -35.18
N THR A 208 41.10 -5.08 -35.78
CA THR A 208 40.31 -6.21 -35.28
C THR A 208 41.13 -7.49 -35.36
N VAL A 209 41.71 -7.90 -34.23
CA VAL A 209 42.44 -9.17 -34.11
C VAL A 209 41.44 -10.28 -34.42
N PRO A 210 41.70 -11.14 -35.43
CA PRO A 210 40.79 -12.24 -35.72
C PRO A 210 40.63 -13.09 -34.46
N PRO A 211 39.40 -13.56 -34.16
CA PRO A 211 39.17 -14.38 -32.97
C PRO A 211 40.11 -15.58 -33.04
N THR A 212 41.02 -15.67 -32.06
CA THR A 212 41.87 -16.84 -31.89
C THR A 212 40.96 -18.06 -31.72
N PRO A 213 41.08 -19.08 -32.59
CA PRO A 213 40.26 -20.28 -32.49
C PRO A 213 40.55 -20.98 -31.15
N ILE A 214 39.46 -21.39 -30.49
CA ILE A 214 39.41 -22.05 -29.19
C ILE A 214 39.89 -23.50 -29.30
#